data_AF-F9FCT3-F1
#
_entry.id   AF-F9FCT3-F1
#
_cell.length_a   1.000
_cell.length_b   1.000
_cell.length_c   1.000
_cell.angle_alpha   90.00
_cell.angle_beta   90.00
_cell.angle_gamma   90.00
#
_symmetry.space_group_name_H-M   'P 1'
#
loop_
_entity.id
_entity.type
_entity.pdbx_description
1 polymer ?
#
loop_
_entity_poly.entity_id
_entity_poly.type
_entity_poly.pdbx_seq_one_letter_code
_entity_poly.pdbx_strand_id
1 'polypeptide(L)'
;MFEGQSGATKGTPINDFKSLQGTNSDDWDDTVLNRLDTFMVKAHDYGIKLLISIHSYNALENNSDFYGKWYGTGDFYTSSKAISQFKDRIAHVLAHKHPKTGKTFADSRSPGSMMHLNNSLIVQGNPQALASWQCTMAKSIKDNLNGNSKILVTTGGGAYLDNSLLDAYFTCDSLDVLAFHAYGVADLTTSRLQPFVDKAKKAGKKLIIQEWGVCYTDAENNNCNGGSPVPASTRDGNIKKWAANIDAAGIPWFYWQILPNADPHQGWDYEVGISDANWDALKAAALASGKAESSFDFSPYLL
;
A
#
# COMPACT_ATOMS: atom_id res chain seq x y z
N MET A 1 7.89 -0.08 2.12
CA MET A 1 8.56 -0.58 0.91
C MET A 1 10.03 -0.81 1.24
N PHE A 2 10.71 -1.76 0.60
CA PHE A 2 12.10 -2.15 0.94
C PHE A 2 13.17 -1.37 0.14
N GLU A 3 12.94 -0.07 0.02
CA GLU A 3 13.82 0.88 -0.66
C GLU A 3 14.73 1.57 0.35
N GLY A 4 15.95 1.92 -0.07
CA GLY A 4 16.87 2.67 0.75
C GLY A 4 16.39 4.10 0.95
N GLN A 5 16.63 4.63 2.15
CA GLN A 5 16.33 6.02 2.49
C GLN A 5 17.50 6.64 3.24
N SER A 6 17.66 7.95 3.06
CA SER A 6 18.70 8.74 3.72
C SER A 6 18.23 10.15 4.03
N GLY A 7 18.94 10.85 4.90
CA GLY A 7 18.70 12.26 5.19
C GLY A 7 17.41 12.50 5.98
N ALA A 8 16.50 13.33 5.45
CA ALA A 8 15.23 13.62 6.09
C ALA A 8 14.07 13.53 5.08
N THR A 9 13.03 12.79 5.45
CA THR A 9 11.81 12.64 4.64
C THR A 9 10.67 13.32 5.38
N LYS A 10 10.04 14.34 4.77
CA LYS A 10 8.89 15.07 5.34
C LYS A 10 9.14 15.50 6.80
N GLY A 11 10.29 16.13 7.05
CA GLY A 11 10.68 16.61 8.38
C GLY A 11 11.08 15.51 9.38
N THR A 12 11.09 14.24 8.98
CA THR A 12 11.53 13.12 9.84
C THR A 12 12.98 12.73 9.47
N PRO A 13 13.95 12.89 10.39
CA PRO A 13 15.31 12.40 10.17
C PRO A 13 15.33 10.87 10.03
N ILE A 14 16.04 10.39 9.02
CA ILE A 14 16.19 8.97 8.72
C ILE A 14 17.63 8.57 8.99
N ASN A 15 17.80 7.53 9.81
CA ASN A 15 19.09 6.84 9.88
C ASN A 15 19.28 6.09 8.57
N ASP A 16 20.26 6.50 7.75
CA ASP A 16 20.47 5.96 6.42
C ASP A 16 20.48 4.43 6.36
N PHE A 17 19.91 3.88 5.30
CA PHE A 17 19.97 2.45 4.96
C PHE A 17 19.78 2.25 3.46
N LYS A 18 20.31 1.15 2.93
CA LYS A 18 20.25 0.84 1.50
C LYS A 18 18.96 0.08 1.17
N SER A 19 18.62 0.06 -0.13
CA SER A 19 17.57 -0.81 -0.66
C SER A 19 17.94 -2.28 -0.43
N LEU A 20 16.93 -3.14 -0.24
CA LEU A 20 17.14 -4.58 -0.06
C LEU A 20 17.99 -5.21 -1.18
N GLN A 21 17.82 -4.73 -2.41
CA GLN A 21 18.67 -5.03 -3.57
C GLN A 21 19.03 -3.73 -4.28
N GLY A 22 20.26 -3.26 -4.11
CA GLY A 22 20.72 -1.97 -4.64
C GLY A 22 21.44 -2.05 -5.99
N THR A 23 22.29 -3.06 -6.18
CA THR A 23 23.25 -3.12 -7.30
C THR A 23 23.07 -4.38 -8.13
N ASN A 24 22.93 -5.54 -7.47
CA ASN A 24 22.81 -6.86 -8.08
C ASN A 24 21.57 -7.60 -7.53
N SER A 25 21.18 -8.68 -8.21
CA SER A 25 20.01 -9.49 -7.84
C SER A 25 20.22 -10.29 -6.56
N ASP A 26 21.47 -10.68 -6.27
CA ASP A 26 21.81 -11.58 -5.15
C ASP A 26 22.57 -10.87 -4.02
N ASP A 27 22.66 -9.54 -4.08
CA ASP A 27 23.31 -8.69 -3.06
C ASP A 27 22.25 -8.15 -2.11
N TRP A 28 21.95 -8.93 -1.06
CA TRP A 28 20.91 -8.65 -0.08
C TRP A 28 21.43 -7.77 1.06
N ASP A 29 20.77 -6.63 1.29
CA ASP A 29 20.95 -5.82 2.51
C ASP A 29 19.71 -5.92 3.40
N ASP A 30 19.74 -6.86 4.36
CA ASP A 30 18.63 -7.14 5.27
C ASP A 30 18.43 -6.06 6.34
N THR A 31 19.19 -4.95 6.32
CA THR A 31 19.00 -3.85 7.28
C THR A 31 17.55 -3.37 7.32
N VAL A 32 16.87 -3.29 6.18
CA VAL A 32 15.45 -2.89 6.12
C VAL A 32 14.52 -3.95 6.71
N LEU A 33 14.81 -5.24 6.52
CA LEU A 33 14.02 -6.34 7.09
C LEU A 33 14.19 -6.40 8.61
N ASN A 34 15.42 -6.21 9.11
CA ASN A 34 15.72 -6.13 10.54
C ASN A 34 15.06 -4.92 11.22
N ARG A 35 14.93 -3.79 10.52
CA ARG A 35 14.17 -2.63 11.02
C ARG A 35 12.68 -2.93 11.05
N LEU A 36 12.17 -3.62 10.03
CA LEU A 36 10.78 -4.04 9.96
C LEU A 36 10.44 -5.02 11.10
N ASP A 37 11.32 -5.96 11.47
CA ASP A 37 11.13 -6.84 12.64
C ASP A 37 10.77 -6.05 13.90
N THR A 38 11.58 -5.03 14.21
CA THR A 38 11.37 -4.20 15.40
C THR A 38 10.06 -3.43 15.31
N PHE A 39 9.70 -2.97 14.12
CA PHE A 39 8.44 -2.27 13.89
C PHE A 39 7.23 -3.20 14.01
N MET A 40 7.30 -4.42 13.47
CA MET A 40 6.25 -5.44 13.54
C MET A 40 5.92 -5.80 14.99
N VAL A 41 6.93 -5.97 15.84
CA VAL A 41 6.73 -6.22 17.28
C VAL A 41 6.01 -5.04 17.94
N LYS A 42 6.46 -3.80 17.68
CA LYS A 42 5.80 -2.62 18.25
C LYS A 42 4.36 -2.47 17.76
N ALA A 43 4.12 -2.61 16.46
CA ALA A 43 2.79 -2.53 15.88
C ALA A 43 1.85 -3.55 16.54
N HIS A 44 2.32 -4.79 16.70
CA HIS A 44 1.60 -5.83 17.41
C HIS A 44 1.25 -5.43 18.85
N ASP A 45 2.22 -4.92 19.62
CA ASP A 45 2.00 -4.48 21.01
C ASP A 45 0.95 -3.36 21.14
N TYR A 46 0.75 -2.57 20.08
CA TYR A 46 -0.27 -1.52 20.00
C TYR A 46 -1.61 -1.99 19.40
N GLY A 47 -1.80 -3.27 19.08
CA GLY A 47 -3.03 -3.71 18.42
C GLY A 47 -3.07 -3.38 16.92
N ILE A 48 -1.95 -2.97 16.32
CA ILE A 48 -1.88 -2.46 14.94
C ILE A 48 -1.47 -3.58 13.97
N LYS A 49 -2.25 -3.72 12.90
CA LYS A 49 -1.98 -4.60 11.78
C LYS A 49 -1.18 -3.90 10.70
N LEU A 50 -0.35 -4.65 9.99
CA LEU A 50 0.52 -4.10 8.96
C LEU A 50 0.13 -4.62 7.59
N LEU A 51 0.09 -3.71 6.62
CA LEU A 51 0.08 -4.00 5.20
C LEU A 51 1.52 -3.71 4.71
N ILE A 52 2.34 -4.74 4.47
CA ILE A 52 3.77 -4.63 4.11
C ILE A 52 4.03 -4.77 2.62
N SER A 53 4.52 -3.69 1.97
CA SER A 53 4.75 -3.67 0.53
C SER A 53 6.16 -4.14 0.21
N ILE A 54 6.30 -5.14 -0.66
CA ILE A 54 7.59 -5.75 -0.97
C ILE A 54 8.40 -5.01 -2.05
N HIS A 55 7.77 -4.11 -2.80
CA HIS A 55 8.38 -3.33 -3.89
C HIS A 55 7.54 -2.08 -4.20
N SER A 56 8.10 -1.19 -5.00
CA SER A 56 7.60 0.15 -5.25
C SER A 56 7.82 0.54 -6.70
N TYR A 57 6.76 1.05 -7.33
CA TYR A 57 6.89 1.68 -8.63
C TYR A 57 7.79 2.91 -8.60
N ASN A 58 7.77 3.70 -7.53
CA ASN A 58 8.62 4.88 -7.45
C ASN A 58 10.11 4.50 -7.45
N ALA A 59 10.48 3.36 -6.86
CA ALA A 59 11.85 2.85 -6.97
C ALA A 59 12.20 2.43 -8.39
N LEU A 60 11.24 1.77 -9.05
CA LEU A 60 11.37 1.29 -10.42
C LEU A 60 11.53 2.46 -11.41
N GLU A 61 10.68 3.47 -11.30
CA GLU A 61 10.67 4.65 -12.17
C GLU A 61 11.90 5.52 -11.95
N ASN A 62 12.30 5.74 -10.70
CA ASN A 62 13.47 6.58 -10.38
C ASN A 62 14.81 5.85 -10.58
N ASN A 63 14.81 4.59 -11.02
CA ASN A 63 16.02 3.76 -11.13
C ASN A 63 16.83 3.69 -9.81
N SER A 64 16.14 3.71 -8.67
CA SER A 64 16.78 3.78 -7.35
C SER A 64 17.08 2.39 -6.75
N ASP A 65 16.55 1.32 -7.34
CA ASP A 65 16.82 -0.06 -6.96
C ASP A 65 17.39 -0.90 -8.12
N PHE A 66 17.71 -2.17 -7.83
CA PHE A 66 18.21 -3.11 -8.83
C PHE A 66 17.27 -3.23 -10.05
N TYR A 67 15.96 -3.34 -9.81
CA TYR A 67 15.00 -3.59 -10.90
C TYR A 67 14.84 -2.37 -11.82
N GLY A 68 14.77 -1.16 -11.26
CA GLY A 68 14.70 0.07 -12.04
C GLY A 68 15.93 0.22 -12.93
N LYS A 69 17.13 0.04 -12.36
CA LYS A 69 18.40 0.18 -13.09
C LYS A 69 18.56 -0.79 -14.27
N TRP A 70 18.10 -2.03 -14.13
CA TRP A 70 18.38 -3.09 -15.11
C TRP A 70 17.21 -3.42 -16.04
N TYR A 71 15.98 -3.13 -15.62
CA TYR A 71 14.77 -3.49 -16.37
C TYR A 71 13.84 -2.29 -16.63
N GLY A 72 13.94 -1.24 -15.82
CA GLY A 72 13.06 -0.08 -15.88
C GLY A 72 11.57 -0.45 -15.75
N THR A 73 10.70 0.49 -16.12
CA THR A 73 9.24 0.33 -16.00
C THR A 73 8.61 -0.57 -17.07
N GLY A 74 9.38 -1.03 -18.07
CA GLY A 74 8.91 -1.92 -19.13
C GLY A 74 9.24 -3.38 -18.89
N ASP A 75 10.54 -3.73 -19.03
CA ASP A 75 11.01 -5.13 -18.99
C ASP A 75 10.80 -5.77 -17.62
N PHE A 76 10.64 -5.00 -16.55
CA PHE A 76 10.36 -5.54 -15.22
C PHE A 76 9.10 -6.41 -15.19
N TYR A 77 8.10 -6.04 -16.00
CA TYR A 77 6.81 -6.75 -16.05
C TYR A 77 6.78 -7.92 -17.05
N THR A 78 7.71 -7.97 -18.00
CA THR A 78 7.64 -8.88 -19.17
C THR A 78 8.84 -9.81 -19.28
N SER A 79 10.02 -9.42 -18.80
CA SER A 79 11.24 -10.20 -18.88
C SER A 79 11.17 -11.41 -17.97
N SER A 80 11.38 -12.61 -18.53
CA SER A 80 11.46 -13.84 -17.74
C SER A 80 12.56 -13.79 -16.68
N LYS A 81 13.67 -13.08 -16.97
CA LYS A 81 14.77 -12.88 -16.02
C LYS A 81 14.35 -11.98 -14.85
N ALA A 82 13.71 -10.84 -15.13
CA ALA A 82 13.22 -9.93 -14.09
C ALA A 82 12.17 -10.63 -13.20
N ILE A 83 11.24 -11.35 -13.83
CA ILE A 83 10.22 -12.15 -13.16
C ILE A 83 10.87 -13.19 -12.23
N SER A 84 11.86 -13.93 -12.70
CA SER A 84 12.56 -14.93 -11.87
C SER A 84 13.23 -14.28 -10.67
N GLN A 85 14.01 -13.21 -10.89
CA GLN A 85 14.72 -12.53 -9.82
C GLN A 85 13.78 -11.86 -8.81
N PHE A 86 12.60 -11.42 -9.24
CA PHE A 86 11.61 -10.90 -8.31
C PHE A 86 10.93 -12.01 -7.48
N LYS A 87 10.78 -13.22 -8.04
CA LYS A 87 10.39 -14.39 -7.24
C LYS A 87 11.46 -14.73 -6.20
N ASP A 88 12.74 -14.61 -6.54
CA ASP A 88 13.84 -14.83 -5.58
C ASP A 88 13.78 -13.80 -4.44
N ARG A 89 13.46 -12.53 -4.74
CA ARG A 89 13.17 -11.50 -3.72
C ARG A 89 12.00 -11.87 -2.83
N ILE A 90 10.89 -12.33 -3.40
CA ILE A 90 9.72 -12.78 -2.63
C ILE A 90 10.12 -13.91 -1.67
N ALA A 91 10.86 -14.90 -2.16
CA ALA A 91 11.36 -16.01 -1.36
C ALA A 91 12.29 -15.54 -0.24
N HIS A 92 13.23 -14.65 -0.55
CA HIS A 92 14.17 -14.07 0.43
C HIS A 92 13.45 -13.32 1.55
N VAL A 93 12.53 -12.42 1.21
CA VAL A 93 11.73 -11.66 2.19
C VAL A 93 10.91 -12.60 3.07
N LEU A 94 10.24 -13.58 2.48
CA LEU A 94 9.37 -14.51 3.22
C LEU A 94 10.17 -15.49 4.09
N ALA A 95 11.39 -15.83 3.70
CA ALA A 95 12.31 -16.67 4.45
C ALA A 95 13.08 -15.90 5.55
N HIS A 96 13.07 -14.57 5.54
CA HIS A 96 13.71 -13.72 6.56
C HIS A 96 13.26 -14.14 7.96
N LYS A 97 14.23 -14.44 8.83
CA LYS A 97 13.97 -14.91 10.19
C LYS A 97 14.05 -13.75 11.16
N HIS A 98 12.95 -13.50 11.86
CA HIS A 98 12.92 -12.51 12.91
C HIS A 98 13.92 -12.91 14.03
N PRO A 99 14.93 -12.08 14.34
CA PRO A 99 16.07 -12.49 15.17
C PRO A 99 15.68 -12.85 16.60
N LYS A 100 14.62 -12.23 17.16
CA LYS A 100 14.13 -12.56 18.51
C LYS A 100 13.25 -13.82 18.59
N THR A 101 12.48 -14.14 17.56
CA THR A 101 11.48 -15.22 17.62
C THR A 101 11.92 -16.47 16.86
N GLY A 102 12.91 -16.34 15.98
CA GLY A 102 13.38 -17.41 15.10
C GLY A 102 12.41 -17.81 13.99
N LYS A 103 11.21 -17.20 13.92
CA LYS A 103 10.20 -17.48 12.92
C LYS A 103 10.49 -16.71 11.63
N THR A 104 10.23 -17.34 10.50
CA THR A 104 10.27 -16.67 9.19
C THR A 104 9.09 -15.70 9.07
N PHE A 105 9.15 -14.73 8.15
CA PHE A 105 7.99 -13.90 7.85
C PHE A 105 6.80 -14.73 7.35
N ALA A 106 7.04 -15.77 6.55
CA ALA A 106 6.01 -16.71 6.11
C ALA A 106 5.34 -17.48 7.26
N ASP A 107 6.12 -17.91 8.26
CA ASP A 107 5.65 -18.72 9.40
C ASP A 107 5.26 -17.87 10.61
N SER A 108 5.49 -16.55 10.54
CA SER A 108 5.19 -15.65 11.63
C SER A 108 3.68 -15.61 11.83
N ARG A 109 3.17 -16.55 12.64
CA ARG A 109 1.85 -16.50 13.30
C ARG A 109 1.75 -15.31 14.26
N SER A 110 2.77 -14.45 14.31
CA SER A 110 2.69 -13.12 14.91
C SER A 110 1.41 -12.49 14.37
N PRO A 111 0.40 -12.27 15.22
CA PRO A 111 -0.91 -11.96 14.70
C PRO A 111 -0.88 -10.56 14.12
N GLY A 112 -0.71 -10.42 12.80
CA GLY A 112 -1.15 -9.20 12.15
C GLY A 112 -0.46 -8.62 10.93
N SER A 113 0.09 -9.43 10.05
CA SER A 113 0.67 -8.92 8.81
C SER A 113 -0.14 -9.37 7.60
N MET A 114 -0.65 -8.42 6.82
CA MET A 114 -0.99 -8.58 5.41
C MET A 114 0.27 -8.25 4.60
N MET A 115 0.62 -9.11 3.64
CA MET A 115 1.74 -8.84 2.74
C MET A 115 1.18 -8.45 1.39
N HIS A 116 1.60 -7.30 0.88
CA HIS A 116 1.13 -6.80 -0.40
C HIS A 116 2.25 -6.71 -1.42
N LEU A 117 1.85 -7.01 -2.63
CA LEU A 117 2.63 -6.78 -3.82
C LEU A 117 2.45 -5.34 -4.21
N ASN A 118 3.57 -4.69 -4.44
CA ASN A 118 3.77 -3.48 -5.23
C ASN A 118 2.71 -2.37 -5.09
N ASN A 119 3.09 -1.24 -4.49
CA ASN A 119 2.43 0.03 -4.82
C ASN A 119 2.86 0.39 -6.25
N SER A 120 1.97 0.29 -7.24
CA SER A 120 2.33 0.71 -8.59
C SER A 120 1.26 1.54 -9.28
N LEU A 121 1.55 2.84 -9.38
CA LEU A 121 1.06 3.69 -10.46
C LEU A 121 1.25 2.98 -11.81
N ILE A 122 0.14 2.59 -12.42
CA ILE A 122 0.10 2.28 -13.84
C ILE A 122 0.03 3.59 -14.59
N VAL A 123 1.15 3.99 -15.18
CA VAL A 123 1.13 4.83 -16.37
C VAL A 123 1.93 4.13 -17.48
N GLN A 124 1.59 2.89 -17.84
CA GLN A 124 2.14 2.27 -19.07
C GLN A 124 1.12 1.43 -19.83
N GLY A 125 1.16 1.58 -21.16
CA GLY A 125 0.17 1.12 -22.13
C GLY A 125 0.13 -0.38 -22.41
N ASN A 126 0.31 -1.23 -21.39
CA ASN A 126 0.09 -2.68 -21.49
C ASN A 126 -0.55 -3.27 -20.21
N PRO A 127 -1.85 -3.03 -19.99
CA PRO A 127 -2.57 -3.55 -18.82
C PRO A 127 -2.60 -5.08 -18.76
N GLN A 128 -2.48 -5.77 -19.90
CA GLN A 128 -2.48 -7.23 -19.94
C GLN A 128 -1.18 -7.82 -19.36
N ALA A 129 -0.02 -7.26 -19.72
CA ALA A 129 1.26 -7.70 -19.16
C ALA A 129 1.29 -7.51 -17.63
N LEU A 130 0.81 -6.37 -17.15
CA LEU A 130 0.71 -6.10 -15.72
C LEU A 130 -0.25 -7.08 -15.03
N ALA A 131 -1.42 -7.33 -15.61
CA ALA A 131 -2.38 -8.27 -15.05
C ALA A 131 -1.76 -9.67 -14.84
N SER A 132 -1.05 -10.15 -15.85
CA SER A 132 -0.33 -11.43 -15.81
C SER A 132 0.79 -11.43 -14.77
N TRP A 133 1.60 -10.37 -14.75
CA TRP A 133 2.70 -10.21 -13.79
C TRP A 133 2.19 -10.21 -12.34
N GLN A 134 1.12 -9.46 -12.06
CA GLN A 134 0.54 -9.34 -10.73
C GLN A 134 0.07 -10.70 -10.21
N CYS A 135 -0.65 -11.47 -11.01
CA CYS A 135 -1.08 -12.82 -10.65
C CYS A 135 0.09 -13.79 -10.48
N THR A 136 1.13 -13.66 -11.30
CA THR A 136 2.34 -14.47 -11.19
C THR A 136 3.07 -14.20 -9.88
N MET A 137 3.17 -12.93 -9.47
CA MET A 137 3.81 -12.56 -8.20
C MET A 137 2.93 -12.95 -7.01
N ALA A 138 1.60 -12.80 -7.11
CA ALA A 138 0.66 -13.24 -6.08
C ALA A 138 0.79 -14.74 -5.83
N LYS A 139 0.88 -15.53 -6.90
CA LYS A 139 1.15 -16.96 -6.81
C LYS A 139 2.49 -17.25 -6.14
N SER A 140 3.55 -16.51 -6.50
CA SER A 140 4.86 -16.67 -5.87
C SER A 140 4.82 -16.42 -4.36
N ILE A 141 4.06 -15.43 -3.89
CA ILE A 141 3.84 -15.23 -2.45
C ILE A 141 3.11 -16.43 -1.85
N LYS A 142 1.98 -16.83 -2.44
CA LYS A 142 1.19 -17.97 -1.93
C LYS A 142 2.00 -19.26 -1.83
N ASP A 143 2.85 -19.54 -2.82
CA ASP A 143 3.72 -20.71 -2.84
C ASP A 143 4.74 -20.67 -1.67
N ASN A 144 5.31 -19.49 -1.38
CA ASN A 144 6.25 -19.30 -0.26
C ASN A 144 5.57 -19.23 1.12
N LEU A 145 4.26 -18.92 1.18
CA LEU A 145 3.47 -19.00 2.41
C LEU A 145 3.15 -20.44 2.83
N ASN A 146 3.40 -21.44 1.98
CA ASN A 146 3.25 -22.86 2.28
C ASN A 146 1.90 -23.21 2.96
N GLY A 147 0.81 -22.67 2.42
CA GLY A 147 -0.55 -22.89 2.92
C GLY A 147 -0.94 -22.04 4.14
N ASN A 148 -0.09 -21.12 4.61
CA ASN A 148 -0.46 -20.16 5.64
C ASN A 148 -1.52 -19.18 5.12
N SER A 149 -2.78 -19.44 5.46
CA SER A 149 -3.94 -18.61 5.10
C SER A 149 -4.16 -17.40 6.01
N LYS A 150 -3.30 -17.17 7.01
CA LYS A 150 -3.39 -16.01 7.92
C LYS A 150 -2.77 -14.75 7.35
N ILE A 151 -2.02 -14.85 6.26
CA ILE A 151 -1.44 -13.72 5.53
C ILE A 151 -2.23 -13.54 4.24
N LEU A 152 -2.90 -12.40 4.12
CA LEU A 152 -3.60 -12.00 2.90
C LEU A 152 -2.60 -11.48 1.87
N VAL A 153 -2.83 -11.82 0.61
CA VAL A 153 -2.11 -11.35 -0.58
C VAL A 153 -2.98 -10.37 -1.33
N THR A 154 -2.44 -9.20 -1.63
CA THR A 154 -3.19 -8.12 -2.29
C THR A 154 -2.44 -7.48 -3.44
N THR A 155 -3.18 -6.83 -4.34
CA THR A 155 -2.67 -6.24 -5.59
C THR A 155 -1.72 -5.08 -5.38
N GLY A 156 -1.88 -4.34 -4.29
CA GLY A 156 -1.40 -2.95 -4.24
C GLY A 156 -2.30 -2.04 -5.10
N GLY A 157 -2.51 -0.80 -4.68
CA GLY A 157 -3.28 0.15 -5.46
C GLY A 157 -2.53 0.69 -6.68
N GLY A 158 -3.31 1.04 -7.71
CA GLY A 158 -2.86 1.79 -8.88
C GLY A 158 -2.81 3.30 -8.63
N ALA A 159 -2.65 4.10 -9.68
CA ALA A 159 -2.68 5.57 -9.55
C ALA A 159 -4.06 6.13 -9.17
N TYR A 160 -5.10 5.47 -9.70
CA TYR A 160 -6.50 5.90 -9.64
C TYR A 160 -7.41 4.67 -9.54
N LEU A 161 -8.70 4.89 -9.28
CA LEU A 161 -9.66 3.80 -9.08
C LEU A 161 -9.71 2.84 -10.29
N ASP A 162 -9.83 3.37 -11.50
CA ASP A 162 -10.03 2.55 -12.71
C ASP A 162 -8.80 1.72 -13.11
N ASN A 163 -7.60 2.22 -12.86
CA ASN A 163 -6.39 1.47 -13.19
C ASN A 163 -5.96 0.51 -12.06
N SER A 164 -6.52 0.66 -10.85
CA SER A 164 -6.25 -0.24 -9.74
C SER A 164 -6.99 -1.59 -9.85
N LEU A 165 -8.16 -1.61 -10.50
CA LEU A 165 -9.10 -2.75 -10.44
C LEU A 165 -9.31 -3.40 -11.82
N LEU A 166 -8.23 -3.87 -12.44
CA LEU A 166 -8.29 -4.60 -13.71
C LEU A 166 -9.14 -5.88 -13.59
N ASP A 167 -9.92 -6.20 -14.62
CA ASP A 167 -10.85 -7.34 -14.62
C ASP A 167 -10.18 -8.67 -14.28
N ALA A 168 -8.96 -8.89 -14.77
CA ALA A 168 -8.18 -10.10 -14.52
C ALA A 168 -7.84 -10.33 -13.03
N TYR A 169 -7.83 -9.28 -12.21
CA TYR A 169 -7.58 -9.43 -10.77
C TYR A 169 -8.73 -10.12 -10.04
N PHE A 170 -9.97 -9.93 -10.52
CA PHE A 170 -11.15 -10.53 -9.91
C PHE A 170 -11.17 -12.06 -10.09
N THR A 171 -10.54 -12.59 -11.14
CA THR A 171 -10.47 -14.04 -11.42
C THR A 171 -9.16 -14.68 -10.99
N CYS A 172 -8.27 -13.92 -10.34
CA CYS A 172 -6.96 -14.38 -9.94
C CYS A 172 -6.99 -15.08 -8.58
N ASP A 173 -6.91 -16.41 -8.54
CA ASP A 173 -7.05 -17.20 -7.30
C ASP A 173 -6.00 -16.88 -6.23
N SER A 174 -4.82 -16.41 -6.64
CA SER A 174 -3.74 -16.08 -5.70
C SER A 174 -3.90 -14.71 -5.00
N LEU A 175 -4.87 -13.89 -5.42
CA LEU A 175 -5.20 -12.61 -4.78
C LEU A 175 -6.40 -12.78 -3.83
N ASP A 176 -6.27 -12.32 -2.58
CA ASP A 176 -7.37 -12.35 -1.60
C ASP A 176 -8.09 -11.00 -1.49
N VAL A 177 -7.33 -9.91 -1.61
CA VAL A 177 -7.81 -8.52 -1.47
C VAL A 177 -7.38 -7.72 -2.70
N LEU A 178 -8.28 -6.94 -3.29
CA LEU A 178 -7.95 -5.98 -4.33
C LEU A 178 -7.87 -4.59 -3.70
N ALA A 179 -6.72 -3.95 -3.81
CA ALA A 179 -6.44 -2.63 -3.30
C ALA A 179 -6.54 -1.60 -4.41
N PHE A 180 -6.95 -0.38 -4.08
CA PHE A 180 -6.95 0.75 -5.00
C PHE A 180 -6.64 2.07 -4.32
N HIS A 181 -6.16 3.03 -5.11
CA HIS A 181 -5.96 4.41 -4.66
C HIS A 181 -7.03 5.32 -5.26
N ALA A 182 -7.44 6.33 -4.50
CA ALA A 182 -8.46 7.28 -4.94
C ALA A 182 -8.09 8.70 -4.49
N TYR A 183 -7.68 9.52 -5.46
CA TYR A 183 -7.41 10.94 -5.27
C TYR A 183 -8.35 11.83 -6.09
N GLY A 184 -9.12 11.28 -7.04
CA GLY A 184 -10.17 12.01 -7.74
C GLY A 184 -11.40 12.17 -6.85
N VAL A 185 -11.94 13.39 -6.72
CA VAL A 185 -13.14 13.63 -5.89
C VAL A 185 -14.34 12.78 -6.35
N ALA A 186 -14.47 12.54 -7.66
CA ALA A 186 -15.53 11.70 -8.21
C ALA A 186 -15.37 10.20 -7.81
N ASP A 187 -14.13 9.74 -7.63
CA ASP A 187 -13.81 8.37 -7.20
C ASP A 187 -14.18 8.12 -5.74
N LEU A 188 -14.29 9.18 -4.94
CA LEU A 188 -14.59 9.15 -3.49
C LEU A 188 -16.10 9.26 -3.18
N THR A 189 -16.95 8.90 -4.13
CA THR A 189 -18.41 8.88 -3.94
C THR A 189 -18.93 7.45 -3.78
N THR A 190 -19.89 7.24 -2.88
CA THR A 190 -20.48 5.91 -2.62
C THR A 190 -21.00 5.25 -3.89
N SER A 191 -21.72 6.01 -4.73
CA SER A 191 -22.26 5.52 -6.01
C SER A 191 -21.19 5.07 -7.00
N ARG A 192 -20.00 5.68 -6.95
CA ARG A 192 -18.88 5.31 -7.81
C ARG A 192 -18.17 4.05 -7.33
N LEU A 193 -18.11 3.87 -6.01
CA LEU A 193 -17.46 2.74 -5.35
C LEU A 193 -18.30 1.45 -5.36
N GLN A 194 -19.63 1.57 -5.20
CA GLN A 194 -20.53 0.42 -5.05
C GLN A 194 -20.42 -0.64 -6.18
N PRO A 195 -20.30 -0.28 -7.47
CA PRO A 195 -20.13 -1.27 -8.53
C PRO A 195 -18.90 -2.17 -8.35
N PHE A 196 -17.80 -1.63 -7.80
CA PHE A 196 -16.61 -2.43 -7.50
C PHE A 196 -16.81 -3.34 -6.29
N VAL A 197 -17.54 -2.87 -5.27
CA VAL A 197 -17.92 -3.67 -4.11
C VAL A 197 -18.70 -4.89 -4.54
N ASP A 198 -19.73 -4.70 -5.37
CA ASP A 198 -20.58 -5.78 -5.87
C ASP A 198 -19.77 -6.78 -6.71
N LYS A 199 -18.89 -6.27 -7.56
CA LYS A 199 -17.99 -7.09 -8.39
C LYS A 199 -17.02 -7.91 -7.54
N ALA A 200 -16.40 -7.31 -6.52
CA ALA A 200 -15.48 -8.00 -5.62
C ALA A 200 -16.19 -9.09 -4.80
N LYS A 201 -17.37 -8.78 -4.26
CA LYS A 201 -18.21 -9.77 -3.55
C LYS A 201 -18.57 -10.95 -4.44
N LYS A 202 -19.00 -10.68 -5.69
CA LYS A 202 -19.30 -11.73 -6.67
C LYS A 202 -18.09 -12.59 -7.00
N ALA A 203 -16.90 -12.01 -6.99
CA ALA A 203 -15.63 -12.70 -7.24
C ALA A 203 -15.03 -13.39 -5.99
N GLY A 204 -15.68 -13.30 -4.83
CA GLY A 204 -15.13 -13.81 -3.57
C GLY A 204 -13.87 -13.07 -3.09
N LYS A 205 -13.66 -11.83 -3.54
CA LYS A 205 -12.52 -10.98 -3.18
C LYS A 205 -12.94 -9.94 -2.13
N LYS A 206 -11.97 -9.47 -1.36
CA LYS A 206 -12.11 -8.30 -0.49
C LYS A 206 -11.67 -7.04 -1.23
N LEU A 207 -12.19 -5.87 -0.85
CA LEU A 207 -11.64 -4.57 -1.27
C LEU A 207 -11.06 -3.80 -0.09
N ILE A 208 -10.08 -2.95 -0.40
CA ILE A 208 -9.54 -1.95 0.51
C ILE A 208 -9.12 -0.71 -0.27
N ILE A 209 -9.41 0.49 0.25
CA ILE A 209 -8.80 1.72 -0.26
C ILE A 209 -7.44 1.83 0.38
N GLN A 210 -6.39 1.52 -0.36
CA GLN A 210 -5.04 1.52 0.18
C GLN A 210 -4.48 2.94 0.34
N GLU A 211 -4.95 3.88 -0.48
CA GLU A 211 -4.61 5.29 -0.34
C GLU A 211 -5.76 6.17 -0.80
N TRP A 212 -6.05 7.19 -0.01
CA TRP A 212 -6.84 8.35 -0.42
C TRP A 212 -6.36 9.55 0.39
N GLY A 213 -6.55 10.75 -0.14
CA GLY A 213 -6.07 11.97 0.51
C GLY A 213 -6.90 13.18 0.19
N VAL A 214 -6.80 14.20 1.05
CA VAL A 214 -7.37 15.52 0.82
C VAL A 214 -6.25 16.52 0.63
N CYS A 215 -6.23 17.13 -0.54
CA CYS A 215 -5.23 18.10 -0.92
C CYS A 215 -5.19 19.26 0.08
N TYR A 216 -3.98 19.64 0.47
CA TYR A 216 -3.75 20.81 1.32
C TYR A 216 -4.02 22.13 0.60
N THR A 217 -3.91 22.14 -0.73
CA THR A 217 -4.08 23.34 -1.54
C THR A 217 -5.38 23.34 -2.34
N ASP A 218 -5.65 24.44 -3.04
CA ASP A 218 -6.76 24.60 -3.98
C ASP A 218 -6.49 23.98 -5.37
N ALA A 219 -5.39 23.25 -5.52
CA ALA A 219 -5.14 22.43 -6.71
C ALA A 219 -6.19 21.30 -6.84
N GLU A 220 -6.28 20.70 -8.04
CA GLU A 220 -7.13 19.52 -8.21
C GLU A 220 -6.71 18.40 -7.26
N ASN A 221 -7.68 17.73 -6.61
CA ASN A 221 -7.36 16.76 -5.56
C ASN A 221 -6.58 15.53 -6.06
N ASN A 222 -6.64 15.20 -7.35
CA ASN A 222 -5.85 14.14 -7.99
C ASN A 222 -4.50 14.63 -8.53
N ASN A 223 -4.20 15.92 -8.38
CA ASN A 223 -2.97 16.57 -8.77
C ASN A 223 -2.62 17.65 -7.74
N CYS A 224 -2.45 17.24 -6.48
CA CYS A 224 -2.19 18.14 -5.35
C CYS A 224 -0.76 18.71 -5.36
N ASN A 225 -0.38 19.38 -6.45
CA ASN A 225 0.92 19.96 -6.62
C ASN A 225 0.76 21.42 -7.06
N GLY A 226 1.29 22.34 -6.25
CA GLY A 226 1.05 23.78 -6.42
C GLY A 226 -0.27 24.26 -5.80
N GLY A 227 -0.74 25.43 -6.19
CA GLY A 227 -1.91 26.09 -5.60
C GLY A 227 -1.60 26.84 -4.31
N SER A 228 -2.65 27.32 -3.64
CA SER A 228 -2.60 27.99 -2.34
C SER A 228 -3.27 27.14 -1.26
N PRO A 229 -2.79 27.17 0.01
CA PRO A 229 -3.42 26.46 1.11
C PRO A 229 -4.91 26.77 1.24
N VAL A 230 -5.75 25.75 1.38
CA VAL A 230 -7.17 25.94 1.66
C VAL A 230 -7.40 26.20 3.15
N PRO A 231 -8.52 26.85 3.55
CA PRO A 231 -8.87 26.95 4.96
C PRO A 231 -8.96 25.57 5.62
N ALA A 232 -8.43 25.44 6.83
CA ALA A 232 -8.42 24.16 7.57
C ALA A 232 -9.83 23.56 7.69
N SER A 233 -10.87 24.39 7.89
CA SER A 233 -12.26 23.95 7.95
C SER A 233 -12.77 23.33 6.64
N THR A 234 -12.27 23.80 5.49
CA THR A 234 -12.61 23.23 4.18
C THR A 234 -12.01 21.85 4.03
N ARG A 235 -10.72 21.70 4.35
CA ARG A 235 -10.02 20.41 4.33
C ARG A 235 -10.62 19.42 5.33
N ASP A 236 -10.93 19.86 6.55
CA ASP A 236 -11.63 19.07 7.57
C ASP A 236 -12.98 18.55 7.07
N GLY A 237 -13.75 19.42 6.40
CA GLY A 237 -15.04 19.07 5.80
C GLY A 237 -14.90 17.98 4.74
N ASN A 238 -13.89 18.11 3.86
CA ASN A 238 -13.61 17.13 2.83
C ASN A 238 -13.15 15.78 3.40
N ILE A 239 -12.25 15.77 4.41
CA ILE A 239 -11.79 14.55 5.08
C ILE A 239 -13.00 13.78 5.63
N LYS A 240 -13.85 14.45 6.41
CA LYS A 240 -15.04 13.81 7.02
C LYS A 240 -16.03 13.33 5.96
N LYS A 241 -16.29 14.14 4.94
CA LYS A 241 -17.24 13.82 3.87
C LYS A 241 -16.80 12.60 3.07
N TRP A 242 -15.55 12.57 2.63
CA TRP A 242 -15.06 11.49 1.77
C TRP A 242 -14.85 10.19 2.56
N ALA A 243 -14.37 10.25 3.80
CA ALA A 243 -14.37 9.09 4.68
C ALA A 243 -15.79 8.51 4.85
N ALA A 244 -16.80 9.35 5.13
CA ALA A 244 -18.18 8.90 5.27
C ALA A 244 -18.75 8.28 3.97
N ASN A 245 -18.37 8.80 2.79
CA ASN A 245 -18.77 8.20 1.52
C ASN A 245 -18.15 6.80 1.30
N ILE A 246 -16.88 6.64 1.66
CA ILE A 246 -16.17 5.36 1.59
C ILE A 246 -16.79 4.36 2.58
N ASP A 247 -17.02 4.80 3.81
CA ASP A 247 -17.68 4.01 4.86
C ASP A 247 -19.08 3.57 4.42
N ALA A 248 -19.86 4.46 3.77
CA ALA A 248 -21.17 4.13 3.23
C ALA A 248 -21.13 3.12 2.06
N ALA A 249 -19.99 2.99 1.36
CA ALA A 249 -19.76 1.90 0.39
C ALA A 249 -19.32 0.60 1.09
N GLY A 250 -19.05 0.64 2.40
CA GLY A 250 -18.61 -0.49 3.20
C GLY A 250 -17.16 -0.91 2.93
N ILE A 251 -16.30 -0.01 2.45
CA ILE A 251 -14.90 -0.32 2.12
C ILE A 251 -13.98 0.19 3.24
N PRO A 252 -13.12 -0.64 3.85
CA PRO A 252 -12.10 -0.16 4.76
C PRO A 252 -11.03 0.65 4.02
N TRP A 253 -10.36 1.57 4.70
CA TRP A 253 -9.43 2.51 4.06
C TRP A 253 -8.19 2.84 4.89
N PHE A 254 -7.13 3.27 4.19
CA PHE A 254 -5.96 3.94 4.75
C PHE A 254 -5.83 5.34 4.15
N TYR A 255 -5.64 6.34 5.01
CA TYR A 255 -5.41 7.73 4.60
C TYR A 255 -3.94 7.95 4.25
N TRP A 256 -3.66 8.61 3.14
CA TRP A 256 -2.33 9.02 2.72
C TRP A 256 -2.06 10.49 3.06
N GLN A 257 -1.07 10.82 3.89
CA GLN A 257 -0.43 9.93 4.88
C GLN A 257 -0.36 10.64 6.23
N ILE A 258 -0.27 9.85 7.30
CA ILE A 258 -0.12 10.37 8.65
C ILE A 258 1.38 10.54 8.94
N LEU A 259 1.76 11.72 9.40
CA LEU A 259 3.13 12.01 9.81
C LEU A 259 3.26 12.01 11.34
N PRO A 260 4.37 11.50 11.91
CA PRO A 260 4.59 11.50 13.36
C PRO A 260 4.90 12.90 13.92
N ASN A 261 5.07 13.89 13.05
CA ASN A 261 5.45 15.27 13.30
C ASN A 261 4.50 16.22 12.54
N ALA A 262 4.66 17.53 12.75
CA ALA A 262 3.94 18.54 11.98
C ALA A 262 4.26 18.42 10.48
N ASP A 263 3.26 18.70 9.65
CA ASP A 263 3.37 18.60 8.21
C ASP A 263 4.22 19.75 7.65
N PRO A 264 5.35 19.48 6.95
CA PRO A 264 6.15 20.52 6.34
C PRO A 264 5.53 21.09 5.05
N HIS A 265 4.39 20.56 4.59
CA HIS A 265 3.65 20.98 3.41
C HIS A 265 4.49 20.96 2.12
N GLN A 266 5.05 19.79 1.81
CA GLN A 266 6.00 19.60 0.69
C GLN A 266 5.43 18.73 -0.42
N GLY A 267 5.63 19.10 -1.68
CA GLY A 267 5.31 18.24 -2.82
C GLY A 267 3.81 17.97 -2.97
N TRP A 268 3.45 16.69 -3.19
CA TRP A 268 2.07 16.22 -3.33
C TRP A 268 1.40 16.12 -1.97
N ASP A 269 0.88 17.25 -1.50
CA ASP A 269 0.58 17.47 -0.08
C ASP A 269 -0.82 17.00 0.32
N TYR A 270 -0.88 15.75 0.73
CA TYR A 270 -2.07 15.14 1.35
C TYR A 270 -1.86 14.87 2.84
N GLU A 271 -0.69 15.21 3.37
CA GLU A 271 -0.26 14.79 4.69
C GLU A 271 -1.07 15.40 5.84
N VAL A 272 -1.15 14.65 6.94
CA VAL A 272 -1.71 15.12 8.20
C VAL A 272 -0.74 14.74 9.31
N GLY A 273 -0.14 15.75 9.93
CA GLY A 273 0.70 15.58 11.11
C GLY A 273 -0.11 15.21 12.35
N ILE A 274 0.40 14.29 13.17
CA ILE A 274 -0.20 14.02 14.48
C ILE A 274 -0.16 15.30 15.32
N SER A 275 -1.31 15.65 15.91
CA SER A 275 -1.48 16.89 16.70
C SER A 275 -1.32 18.20 15.92
N ASP A 276 -1.34 18.15 14.58
CA ASP A 276 -1.29 19.30 13.70
C ASP A 276 -2.69 19.67 13.16
N ALA A 277 -2.75 20.66 12.26
CA ALA A 277 -3.94 20.98 11.48
C ALA A 277 -4.56 19.71 10.85
N ASN A 278 -5.89 19.66 10.84
CA ASN A 278 -6.70 18.55 10.33
C ASN A 278 -6.61 17.21 11.11
N TRP A 279 -5.70 17.04 12.07
CA TRP A 279 -5.57 15.81 12.84
C TRP A 279 -6.86 15.39 13.54
N ASP A 280 -7.53 16.32 14.21
CA ASP A 280 -8.77 16.03 14.92
C ASP A 280 -9.91 15.65 13.96
N ALA A 281 -9.93 16.20 12.75
CA ALA A 281 -10.89 15.82 11.72
C ALA A 281 -10.63 14.40 11.19
N LEU A 282 -9.38 14.07 10.88
CA LEU A 282 -8.99 12.72 10.45
C LEU A 282 -9.23 11.68 11.55
N LYS A 283 -8.88 11.99 12.80
CA LYS A 283 -9.16 11.14 13.96
C LYS A 283 -10.65 10.90 14.14
N ALA A 284 -11.48 11.94 14.04
CA ALA A 284 -12.93 11.80 14.13
C ALA A 284 -13.49 10.93 13.00
N ALA A 285 -13.01 11.10 11.77
CA ALA A 285 -13.38 10.26 10.63
C ALA A 285 -12.99 8.79 10.85
N ALA A 286 -11.77 8.51 11.32
CA ALA A 286 -11.32 7.15 11.62
C ALA A 286 -12.14 6.48 12.74
N LEU A 287 -12.48 7.22 13.81
CA LEU A 287 -13.34 6.72 14.88
C LEU A 287 -14.78 6.44 14.44
N ALA A 288 -15.29 7.20 13.46
CA ALA A 288 -16.59 6.95 12.85
C ALA A 288 -16.53 5.69 11.96
N SER A 289 -15.49 5.56 11.13
CA SER A 289 -15.27 4.39 10.27
C SER A 289 -15.17 3.09 11.07
N GLY A 290 -14.52 3.11 12.25
CA GLY A 290 -14.48 1.95 13.15
C GLY A 290 -15.85 1.48 13.69
N LYS A 291 -16.93 2.23 13.43
CA LYS A 291 -18.32 1.86 13.76
C LYS A 291 -19.18 1.61 12.52
N ALA A 292 -18.65 1.87 11.32
CA ALA A 292 -19.36 1.67 10.08
C ALA A 292 -19.48 0.17 9.75
N GLU A 293 -20.52 -0.20 9.01
CA GLU A 293 -20.68 -1.55 8.49
C GLU A 293 -19.71 -1.76 7.32
N SER A 294 -18.93 -2.84 7.35
CA SER A 294 -18.07 -3.20 6.23
C SER A 294 -18.71 -4.27 5.36
N SER A 295 -18.60 -4.10 4.04
CA SER A 295 -18.96 -5.10 3.04
C SER A 295 -18.05 -6.33 3.07
N PHE A 296 -16.91 -6.27 3.77
CA PHE A 296 -15.87 -7.28 3.76
C PHE A 296 -15.41 -7.63 5.17
N ASP A 297 -15.55 -8.91 5.55
CA ASP A 297 -15.12 -9.37 6.86
C ASP A 297 -13.60 -9.59 6.92
N PHE A 298 -12.90 -8.66 7.59
CA PHE A 298 -11.48 -8.77 7.92
C PHE A 298 -11.22 -9.32 9.33
N SER A 299 -12.26 -9.59 10.14
CA SER A 299 -12.11 -10.01 11.54
C SER A 299 -11.22 -11.24 11.76
N PRO A 300 -11.15 -12.26 10.86
CA PRO A 300 -10.24 -13.39 11.04
C PRO A 300 -8.75 -13.04 10.93
N TYR A 301 -8.45 -11.83 10.47
CA TYR A 301 -7.11 -11.28 10.25
C TYR A 301 -6.78 -10.14 11.23
N LEU A 302 -7.76 -9.71 12.05
CA LEU A 302 -7.60 -8.74 13.13
C LEU A 302 -6.90 -9.36 14.36
N LEU A 303 -6.49 -8.52 15.32
CA LEU A 303 -5.65 -8.89 16.48
C LEU A 303 -6.54 -9.35 17.62
#